data_AF-A0A518C235-F1
#
_entry.id   AF-A0A518C235-F1
#
_cell.length_a   1.000
_cell.length_b   1.000
_cell.length_c   1.000
_cell.angle_alpha   90.00
_cell.angle_beta   90.00
_cell.angle_gamma   90.00
#
_symmetry.space_group_name_H-M   'P 1'
#
loop_
_entity.id
_entity.type
_entity.pdbx_description
1 polymer ?
#
loop_
_entity_poly.entity_id
_entity_poly.type
_entity_poly.pdbx_seq_one_letter_code
_entity_poly.pdbx_strand_id
1 'polypeptide(L)'
;MNLTQVITILSITAAVFTVMGIGGTARYLQWISREVDAGLLKLGIRVLMPCFIFVKVVGNPAFDEAANVYLPPIWGFVTVALGCFVAYSWARVGGARLGFDHSDKVHTFAICIGIFNYGFIPIPLIQEIFGERALGVLFLHNVGVELGIWTIGVSLASGGLTKGWWKNVLNPPSLTIILSLLINEMGWASLVPEFVTQITSILASAAIPMMMLLIGATFYDQIFHADVQGDNSSPWPTYVSTVLLRLLLLPILFLLAALWLPISLELKQVAAIQAAMPAAVFPIVLTKHYGGDPRTALRVVMASTVVGFVTIPIWISTGIAWLGLETTVLQQTSQEAIVAPQLEPLKQAIHVAGISVRTTNRKEMNPDAWRIPKLYEKYETDNIDSLIANPVNPKQRIAVYADYESDQSGEFTMLLGREVSPEAEVPDQLDKVRIHKGNYLHFVGEGEMPQIVLKTWKEIWRFFEEDMTYSRSFEADFEIYDEASPNRVDIFIAVE
;
A
#
# COMPACT_ATOMS: atom_id res chain seq x y z
N MET A 1 -6.78 21.57 2.68
CA MET A 1 -7.24 20.36 1.94
C MET A 1 -8.31 20.71 0.89
N ASN A 2 -8.20 20.20 -0.33
CA ASN A 2 -9.18 20.45 -1.41
C ASN A 2 -10.27 19.35 -1.45
N LEU A 3 -11.37 19.59 -2.18
CA LEU A 3 -12.49 18.64 -2.27
C LEU A 3 -12.07 17.28 -2.84
N THR A 4 -11.16 17.26 -3.83
CA THR A 4 -10.64 16.04 -4.44
C THR A 4 -9.95 15.15 -3.42
N GLN A 5 -9.10 15.72 -2.55
CA GLN A 5 -8.41 14.98 -1.50
C GLN A 5 -9.39 14.38 -0.48
N VAL A 6 -10.43 15.11 -0.10
CA VAL A 6 -11.50 14.59 0.77
C VAL A 6 -12.17 13.38 0.12
N ILE A 7 -12.52 13.49 -1.16
CA ILE A 7 -13.14 12.40 -1.93
C ILE A 7 -12.19 11.20 -2.01
N THR A 8 -10.91 11.41 -2.28
CA THR A 8 -9.89 10.35 -2.30
C THR A 8 -9.82 9.60 -0.97
N ILE A 9 -9.75 10.32 0.16
CA ILE A 9 -9.69 9.72 1.50
C ILE A 9 -10.96 8.90 1.78
N LEU A 10 -12.13 9.45 1.42
CA LEU A 10 -13.41 8.75 1.55
C LEU A 10 -13.44 7.47 0.70
N SER A 11 -12.97 7.54 -0.55
CA SER A 11 -12.91 6.39 -1.46
C SER A 11 -11.98 5.30 -0.95
N ILE A 12 -10.76 5.64 -0.51
CA ILE A 12 -9.80 4.69 0.07
C ILE A 12 -10.40 4.02 1.31
N THR A 13 -10.98 4.82 2.20
CA THR A 13 -11.60 4.32 3.43
C THR A 13 -12.81 3.41 3.13
N ALA A 14 -13.64 3.79 2.16
CA ALA A 14 -14.77 3.00 1.71
C ALA A 14 -14.33 1.66 1.09
N ALA A 15 -13.24 1.64 0.31
CA ALA A 15 -12.68 0.42 -0.25
C ALA A 15 -12.22 -0.55 0.86
N VAL A 16 -11.51 -0.03 1.88
CA VAL A 16 -11.09 -0.82 3.06
C VAL A 16 -12.29 -1.45 3.76
N PHE A 17 -13.34 -0.67 4.00
CA PHE A 17 -14.56 -1.16 4.61
C PHE A 17 -15.37 -2.10 3.74
N THR A 18 -15.31 -1.94 2.41
CA THR A 18 -15.96 -2.85 1.46
C THR A 18 -15.35 -4.24 1.53
N VAL A 19 -14.01 -4.34 1.54
CA VAL A 19 -13.33 -5.64 1.70
C VAL A 19 -13.66 -6.28 3.04
N MET A 20 -13.71 -5.49 4.12
CA MET A 20 -14.18 -6.00 5.42
C MET A 20 -15.65 -6.46 5.36
N GLY A 21 -16.53 -5.74 4.65
CA GLY A 21 -17.92 -6.14 4.43
C GLY A 21 -18.05 -7.46 3.64
N ILE A 22 -17.19 -7.68 2.66
CA ILE A 22 -17.07 -8.97 1.93
C ILE A 22 -16.67 -10.07 2.91
N GLY A 23 -15.72 -9.83 3.82
CA GLY A 23 -15.35 -10.77 4.89
C GLY A 23 -16.50 -11.10 5.82
N GLY A 24 -17.29 -10.10 6.22
CA GLY A 24 -18.51 -10.29 7.02
C GLY A 24 -19.58 -11.09 6.27
N THR A 25 -19.73 -10.86 4.97
CA THR A 25 -20.63 -11.64 4.10
C THR A 25 -20.16 -13.08 3.96
N ALA A 26 -18.85 -13.30 3.77
CA ALA A 26 -18.26 -14.63 3.72
C ALA A 26 -18.46 -15.40 5.04
N ARG A 27 -18.45 -14.70 6.19
CA ARG A 27 -18.83 -15.29 7.48
C ARG A 27 -20.32 -15.63 7.54
N TYR A 28 -21.20 -14.71 7.11
CA TYR A 28 -22.65 -14.96 7.05
C TYR A 28 -22.97 -16.21 6.22
N LEU A 29 -22.34 -16.33 5.05
CA LEU A 29 -22.48 -17.46 4.13
C LEU A 29 -21.70 -18.73 4.57
N GLN A 30 -21.01 -18.69 5.71
CA GLN A 30 -20.20 -19.78 6.26
C GLN A 30 -19.03 -20.23 5.37
N TRP A 31 -18.55 -19.38 4.45
CA TRP A 31 -17.33 -19.64 3.67
C TRP A 31 -16.06 -19.50 4.53
N ILE A 32 -16.09 -18.57 5.48
CA ILE A 32 -15.11 -18.46 6.54
C ILE A 32 -15.82 -18.90 7.81
N SER A 33 -15.46 -20.08 8.33
CA SER A 33 -16.02 -20.62 9.57
C SER A 33 -15.16 -20.24 10.79
N ARG A 34 -15.72 -20.26 12.01
CA ARG A 34 -15.03 -19.78 13.23
C ARG A 34 -13.80 -20.63 13.57
N GLU A 35 -13.81 -21.88 13.15
CA GLU A 35 -12.71 -22.84 13.34
C GLU A 35 -11.45 -22.40 12.59
N VAL A 36 -11.61 -21.65 11.49
CA VAL A 36 -10.51 -21.24 10.61
C VAL A 36 -9.85 -19.94 11.09
N ASP A 37 -10.51 -19.15 11.93
CA ASP A 37 -10.03 -17.83 12.40
C ASP A 37 -8.62 -17.88 13.00
N ALA A 38 -8.40 -18.82 13.92
CA ALA A 38 -7.10 -18.98 14.59
C ALA A 38 -6.01 -19.44 13.62
N GLY A 39 -6.38 -20.22 12.59
CA GLY A 39 -5.48 -20.65 11.53
C GLY A 39 -5.04 -19.49 10.64
N LEU A 40 -6.01 -18.72 10.12
CA LEU A 40 -5.74 -17.55 9.27
C LEU A 40 -4.97 -16.47 10.02
N LEU A 41 -5.31 -16.20 11.28
CA LEU A 41 -4.58 -15.25 12.11
C LEU A 41 -3.12 -15.67 12.31
N LYS A 42 -2.86 -16.95 12.61
CA LYS A 42 -1.50 -17.48 12.77
C LYS A 42 -0.72 -17.41 11.46
N LEU A 43 -1.33 -17.79 10.34
CA LEU A 43 -0.70 -17.72 9.02
C LEU A 43 -0.33 -16.26 8.67
N GLY A 44 -1.29 -15.35 8.88
CA GLY A 44 -1.10 -13.92 8.66
C GLY A 44 0.04 -13.35 9.49
N ILE A 45 0.06 -13.59 10.81
CA ILE A 45 1.07 -13.01 11.71
C ILE A 45 2.44 -13.70 11.58
N ARG A 46 2.49 -15.02 11.33
CA ARG A 46 3.75 -15.77 11.36
C ARG A 46 4.45 -15.90 10.01
N VAL A 47 3.73 -15.68 8.90
CA VAL A 47 4.27 -15.84 7.55
C VAL A 47 4.02 -14.60 6.72
N LEU A 48 2.76 -14.24 6.47
CA LEU A 48 2.44 -13.21 5.48
C LEU A 48 2.89 -11.81 5.92
N MET A 49 2.66 -11.45 7.19
CA MET A 49 3.04 -10.16 7.75
C MET A 49 4.58 -9.99 7.81
N PRO A 50 5.37 -10.98 8.26
CA PRO A 50 6.83 -10.97 8.08
C PRO A 50 7.25 -10.72 6.62
N CYS A 51 6.70 -11.44 5.65
CA CYS A 51 7.03 -11.21 4.24
C CYS A 51 6.65 -9.79 3.79
N PHE A 52 5.48 -9.31 4.19
CA PHE A 52 5.01 -7.97 3.87
C PHE A 52 5.89 -6.87 4.47
N ILE A 53 6.24 -7.00 5.76
CA ILE A 53 7.18 -6.11 6.44
C ILE A 53 8.54 -6.11 5.74
N PHE A 54 9.08 -7.29 5.42
CA PHE A 54 10.39 -7.40 4.79
C PHE A 54 10.44 -6.61 3.48
N VAL A 55 9.44 -6.82 2.61
CA VAL A 55 9.32 -6.13 1.31
C VAL A 55 9.20 -4.60 1.48
N LYS A 56 8.54 -4.12 2.54
CA LYS A 56 8.29 -2.68 2.73
C LYS A 56 9.32 -1.95 3.59
N VAL A 57 10.19 -2.67 4.30
CA VAL A 57 11.20 -2.09 5.21
C VAL A 57 12.61 -2.17 4.61
N VAL A 58 12.97 -3.28 3.94
CA VAL A 58 14.29 -3.41 3.32
C VAL A 58 14.42 -2.42 2.17
N GLY A 59 15.48 -1.62 2.16
CA GLY A 59 15.72 -0.59 1.15
C GLY A 59 14.80 0.64 1.24
N ASN A 60 13.99 0.77 2.29
CA ASN A 60 13.09 1.90 2.44
C ASN A 60 13.88 3.17 2.87
N PRO A 61 13.89 4.24 2.05
CA PRO A 61 14.71 5.43 2.34
C PRO A 61 14.15 6.31 3.47
N ALA A 62 13.02 5.94 4.08
CA ALA A 62 12.58 6.60 5.32
C ALA A 62 13.58 6.37 6.47
N PHE A 63 14.30 5.26 6.45
CA PHE A 63 15.24 4.89 7.53
C PHE A 63 16.64 5.50 7.39
N ASP A 64 16.90 6.25 6.32
CA ASP A 64 18.11 7.07 6.20
C ASP A 64 18.11 8.21 7.25
N GLU A 65 16.91 8.59 7.71
CA GLU A 65 16.73 9.53 8.80
C GLU A 65 16.66 8.81 10.15
N ALA A 66 17.65 9.02 11.02
CA ALA A 66 17.69 8.38 12.34
C ALA A 66 16.41 8.60 13.17
N ALA A 67 15.76 9.76 13.02
CA ALA A 67 14.49 10.08 13.69
C ALA A 67 13.39 9.07 13.39
N ASN A 68 13.36 8.52 12.17
CA ASN A 68 12.43 7.48 11.74
C ASN A 68 12.74 6.10 12.32
N VAL A 69 13.86 5.92 13.04
CA VAL A 69 14.21 4.67 13.70
C VAL A 69 13.79 4.66 15.18
N TYR A 70 14.08 5.73 15.94
CA TYR A 70 13.84 5.72 17.39
C TYR A 70 12.52 6.37 17.83
N LEU A 71 12.02 7.38 17.12
CA LEU A 71 10.78 8.07 17.51
C LEU A 71 9.51 7.23 17.32
N PRO A 72 9.34 6.44 16.24
CA PRO A 72 8.08 5.71 16.02
C PRO A 72 7.75 4.70 17.13
N PRO A 73 8.69 3.85 17.61
CA PRO A 73 8.42 2.97 18.75
C PRO A 73 8.08 3.73 20.03
N ILE A 74 8.75 4.85 20.28
CA ILE A 74 8.45 5.71 21.45
C ILE A 74 7.02 6.25 21.34
N TRP A 75 6.64 6.75 20.16
CA TRP A 75 5.30 7.24 19.90
C TRP A 75 4.24 6.15 20.11
N GLY A 76 4.46 4.96 19.55
CA GLY A 76 3.54 3.83 19.71
C GLY A 76 3.37 3.42 21.18
N PHE A 77 4.47 3.37 21.93
CA PHE A 77 4.42 3.07 23.36
C PHE A 77 3.68 4.16 24.16
N VAL A 78 4.04 5.42 23.94
CA VAL A 78 3.48 6.57 24.67
C VAL A 78 1.99 6.73 24.40
N THR A 79 1.54 6.54 23.15
CA THR A 79 0.10 6.63 22.81
C THR A 79 -0.72 5.54 23.49
N VAL A 80 -0.21 4.31 23.57
CA VAL A 80 -0.86 3.23 24.35
C VAL A 80 -0.86 3.55 25.84
N ALA A 81 0.29 3.97 26.39
CA ALA A 81 0.41 4.32 27.81
C ALA A 81 -0.55 5.44 28.21
N LEU A 82 -0.59 6.51 27.41
CA LEU A 82 -1.46 7.66 27.60
C LEU A 82 -2.93 7.26 27.50
N GLY A 83 -3.28 6.47 26.48
CA GLY A 83 -4.66 5.98 26.29
C GLY A 83 -5.14 5.13 27.46
N CYS A 84 -4.31 4.18 27.93
CA CYS A 84 -4.58 3.38 29.12
C CYS A 84 -4.74 4.27 30.37
N PHE A 85 -3.84 5.23 30.57
CA PHE A 85 -3.85 6.11 31.74
C PHE A 85 -5.10 7.01 31.80
N VAL A 86 -5.45 7.65 30.69
CA VAL A 86 -6.64 8.51 30.58
C VAL A 86 -7.90 7.69 30.83
N ALA A 87 -8.02 6.52 30.20
CA ALA A 87 -9.18 5.66 30.35
C ALA A 87 -9.30 5.04 31.74
N TYR A 88 -8.18 4.63 32.35
CA TYR A 88 -8.14 4.15 33.73
C TYR A 88 -8.63 5.24 34.69
N SER A 89 -8.12 6.47 34.53
CA SER A 89 -8.49 7.61 35.37
C SER A 89 -9.97 7.97 35.20
N TRP A 90 -10.48 8.01 33.97
CA TRP A 90 -11.89 8.23 33.67
C TRP A 90 -12.80 7.16 34.31
N ALA A 91 -12.48 5.88 34.10
CA ALA A 91 -13.26 4.78 34.64
C ALA A 91 -13.20 4.71 36.17
N ARG A 92 -12.04 5.02 36.77
CA ARG A 92 -11.86 5.02 38.23
C ARG A 92 -12.63 6.16 38.91
N VAL A 93 -12.61 7.36 38.33
CA VAL A 93 -13.34 8.53 38.85
C VAL A 93 -14.85 8.40 38.63
N GLY A 94 -15.26 7.92 37.45
CA GLY A 94 -16.67 7.69 37.15
C GLY A 94 -17.29 6.54 37.94
N GLY A 95 -16.50 5.50 38.24
CA GLY A 95 -16.89 4.36 39.05
C GLY A 95 -18.22 3.73 38.61
N ALA A 96 -19.05 3.36 39.58
CA ALA A 96 -20.35 2.74 39.33
C ALA A 96 -21.31 3.61 38.49
N ARG A 97 -21.17 4.95 38.49
CA ARG A 97 -22.03 5.84 37.68
C ARG A 97 -21.84 5.62 36.18
N LEU A 98 -20.63 5.22 35.77
CA LEU A 98 -20.30 4.91 34.39
C LEU A 98 -20.28 3.40 34.11
N GLY A 99 -20.79 2.57 35.02
CA GLY A 99 -20.83 1.11 34.88
C GLY A 99 -19.52 0.41 35.25
N PHE A 100 -18.56 1.10 35.86
CA PHE A 100 -17.27 0.56 36.31
C PHE A 100 -17.26 0.33 37.83
N ASP A 101 -18.13 -0.56 38.29
CA ASP A 101 -18.32 -0.95 39.70
C ASP A 101 -17.18 -1.82 40.25
N HIS A 102 -16.51 -2.61 39.41
CA HIS A 102 -15.41 -3.49 39.77
C HIS A 102 -14.09 -3.09 39.09
N SER A 103 -12.96 -3.42 39.74
CA SER A 103 -11.61 -3.20 39.21
C SER A 103 -11.42 -3.83 37.83
N ASP A 104 -12.01 -5.00 37.60
CA ASP A 104 -11.83 -5.75 36.36
C ASP A 104 -12.45 -5.02 35.17
N LYS A 105 -13.59 -4.34 35.38
CA LYS A 105 -14.20 -3.48 34.35
C LYS A 105 -13.36 -2.23 34.11
N VAL A 106 -12.82 -1.61 35.16
CA VAL A 106 -11.92 -0.44 35.03
C VAL A 106 -10.67 -0.79 34.22
N HIS A 107 -9.98 -1.89 34.58
CA HIS A 107 -8.78 -2.34 33.88
C HIS A 107 -9.11 -2.74 32.44
N THR A 108 -10.19 -3.49 32.22
CA THR A 108 -10.59 -3.91 30.88
C THR A 108 -10.93 -2.70 29.99
N PHE A 109 -11.68 -1.73 30.52
CA PHE A 109 -11.98 -0.51 29.80
C PHE A 109 -10.70 0.26 29.47
N ALA A 110 -9.78 0.41 30.42
CA ALA A 110 -8.51 1.08 30.21
C ALA A 110 -7.68 0.45 29.08
N ILE A 111 -7.54 -0.89 29.11
CA ILE A 111 -6.83 -1.67 28.10
C ILE A 111 -7.47 -1.50 26.73
N CYS A 112 -8.81 -1.59 26.64
CA CYS A 112 -9.52 -1.52 25.35
C CYS A 112 -9.50 -0.11 24.73
N ILE A 113 -9.49 0.95 25.55
CA ILE A 113 -9.37 2.33 25.03
C ILE A 113 -7.92 2.66 24.66
N GLY A 114 -6.95 2.17 25.44
CA GLY A 114 -5.53 2.39 25.19
C GLY A 114 -4.99 1.65 23.99
N ILE A 115 -5.43 0.41 23.75
CA ILE A 115 -4.98 -0.41 22.63
C ILE A 115 -5.95 -0.23 21.44
N PHE A 116 -5.47 0.47 20.42
CA PHE A 116 -6.20 0.74 19.19
C PHE A 116 -5.82 -0.19 18.05
N ASN A 117 -6.59 -0.19 16.97
CA ASN A 117 -6.22 -0.93 15.78
C ASN A 117 -4.96 -0.30 15.16
N TYR A 118 -3.80 -0.90 15.40
CA TYR A 118 -2.50 -0.36 14.95
C TYR A 118 -1.95 -1.07 13.70
N GLY A 119 -2.51 -2.22 13.34
CA GLY A 119 -2.05 -3.03 12.21
C GLY A 119 -3.01 -2.99 11.03
N PHE A 120 -4.07 -3.77 11.11
CA PHE A 120 -4.76 -4.23 9.90
C PHE A 120 -5.64 -3.20 9.18
N ILE A 121 -6.25 -2.26 9.89
CA ILE A 121 -6.96 -1.12 9.25
C ILE A 121 -5.98 -0.01 8.83
N PRO A 122 -5.02 0.43 9.66
CA PRO A 122 -4.14 1.54 9.27
C PRO A 122 -3.11 1.17 8.20
N ILE A 123 -2.69 -0.09 8.07
CA ILE A 123 -1.75 -0.53 7.02
C ILE A 123 -2.22 -0.13 5.61
N PRO A 124 -3.39 -0.57 5.12
CA PRO A 124 -3.85 -0.20 3.78
C PRO A 124 -4.11 1.31 3.67
N LEU A 125 -4.58 1.97 4.74
CA LEU A 125 -4.81 3.42 4.70
C LEU A 125 -3.52 4.22 4.55
N ILE A 126 -2.45 3.85 5.28
CA ILE A 126 -1.14 4.51 5.14
C ILE A 126 -0.55 4.25 3.77
N GLN A 127 -0.60 3.01 3.30
CA GLN A 127 -0.07 2.64 1.99
C GLN A 127 -0.72 3.48 0.87
N GLU A 128 -2.05 3.56 0.86
CA GLU A 128 -2.78 4.26 -0.20
C GLU A 128 -2.73 5.79 -0.08
N ILE A 129 -2.65 6.34 1.13
CA ILE A 129 -2.70 7.80 1.34
C ILE A 129 -1.29 8.42 1.30
N PHE A 130 -0.28 7.76 1.85
CA PHE A 130 1.05 8.34 2.07
C PHE A 130 2.20 7.52 1.48
N GLY A 131 1.94 6.30 1.00
CA GLY A 131 2.93 5.47 0.33
C GLY A 131 3.88 4.70 1.25
N GLU A 132 4.91 4.13 0.64
CA GLU A 132 5.75 3.11 1.29
C GLU A 132 6.67 3.67 2.38
N ARG A 133 7.11 4.93 2.25
CA ARG A 133 7.95 5.58 3.27
C ARG A 133 7.26 5.61 4.64
N ALA A 134 6.04 6.15 4.69
CA ALA A 134 5.23 6.14 5.91
C ALA A 134 4.84 4.74 6.36
N LEU A 135 4.61 3.81 5.43
CA LEU A 135 4.28 2.43 5.77
C LEU A 135 5.44 1.72 6.50
N GLY A 136 6.69 1.96 6.10
CA GLY A 136 7.86 1.47 6.83
C GLY A 136 7.88 1.98 8.28
N VAL A 137 7.67 3.29 8.45
CA VAL A 137 7.64 3.94 9.78
C VAL A 137 6.48 3.43 10.64
N LEU A 138 5.33 3.10 10.04
CA LEU A 138 4.21 2.46 10.74
C LEU A 138 4.61 1.12 11.37
N PHE A 139 5.36 0.28 10.65
CA PHE A 139 5.76 -1.02 11.21
C PHE A 139 6.64 -0.85 12.43
N LEU A 140 7.57 0.10 12.39
CA LEU A 140 8.42 0.37 13.53
C LEU A 140 7.65 0.98 14.71
N HIS A 141 6.68 1.85 14.42
CA HIS A 141 5.69 2.31 15.40
C HIS A 141 4.96 1.15 16.11
N ASN A 142 4.60 0.11 15.36
CA ASN A 142 3.87 -1.04 15.90
C ASN A 142 4.69 -1.83 16.92
N VAL A 143 6.02 -1.84 16.83
CA VAL A 143 6.89 -2.41 17.88
C VAL A 143 6.69 -1.69 19.22
N GLY A 144 6.54 -0.37 19.17
CA GLY A 144 6.19 0.46 20.33
C GLY A 144 4.84 0.12 20.94
N VAL A 145 3.85 -0.10 20.08
CA VAL A 145 2.51 -0.53 20.50
C VAL A 145 2.56 -1.91 21.15
N GLU A 146 3.27 -2.89 20.58
CA GLU A 146 3.49 -4.21 21.17
C GLU A 146 4.15 -4.11 22.54
N LEU A 147 5.17 -3.27 22.69
CA LEU A 147 5.77 -2.98 24.00
C LEU A 147 4.72 -2.49 24.99
N GLY A 148 3.88 -1.53 24.61
CA GLY A 148 2.79 -1.01 25.44
C GLY A 148 1.76 -2.07 25.82
N ILE A 149 1.38 -2.94 24.87
CA ILE A 149 0.45 -4.06 25.10
C ILE A 149 1.03 -5.03 26.14
N TRP A 150 2.23 -5.54 25.89
CA TRP A 150 2.82 -6.61 26.72
C TRP A 150 3.36 -6.14 28.07
N THR A 151 3.55 -4.83 28.25
CA THR A 151 3.96 -4.24 29.53
C THR A 151 2.79 -3.63 30.29
N ILE A 152 2.10 -2.64 29.72
CA ILE A 152 1.02 -1.90 30.40
C ILE A 152 -0.31 -2.65 30.27
N GLY A 153 -0.67 -3.06 29.06
CA GLY A 153 -1.94 -3.73 28.80
C GLY A 153 -2.10 -5.02 29.59
N VAL A 154 -1.11 -5.93 29.49
CA VAL A 154 -1.13 -7.18 30.24
C VAL A 154 -1.02 -6.95 31.73
N SER A 155 -0.20 -6.01 32.20
CA SER A 155 -0.09 -5.77 33.65
C SER A 155 -1.37 -5.23 34.28
N LEU A 156 -2.15 -4.42 33.55
CA LEU A 156 -3.49 -4.01 33.98
C LEU A 156 -4.45 -5.20 34.07
N ALA A 157 -4.35 -6.17 33.16
CA ALA A 157 -5.18 -7.38 33.18
C ALA A 157 -4.78 -8.34 34.30
N SER A 158 -3.48 -8.62 34.45
CA SER A 158 -2.95 -9.62 35.38
C SER A 158 -2.55 -9.09 36.76
N GLY A 159 -2.71 -7.79 37.03
CA GLY A 159 -2.31 -7.15 38.29
C GLY A 159 -0.80 -6.97 38.49
N GLY A 160 -0.02 -7.04 37.40
CA GLY A 160 1.44 -6.93 37.43
C GLY A 160 2.12 -7.48 36.17
N LEU A 161 3.41 -7.17 35.99
CA LEU A 161 4.18 -7.65 34.83
C LEU A 161 4.34 -9.17 34.83
N THR A 162 4.00 -9.80 33.70
CA THR A 162 4.12 -11.25 33.54
C THR A 162 5.56 -11.67 33.26
N LYS A 163 5.96 -12.85 33.78
CA LYS A 163 7.30 -13.40 33.53
C LYS A 163 7.47 -13.71 32.05
N GLY A 164 8.53 -13.18 31.44
CA GLY A 164 8.84 -13.43 30.03
C GLY A 164 8.02 -12.60 29.03
N TRP A 165 7.42 -11.47 29.46
CA TRP A 165 6.68 -10.54 28.60
C TRP A 165 7.44 -10.16 27.30
N TRP A 166 8.76 -10.01 27.39
CA TRP A 166 9.63 -9.66 26.26
C TRP A 166 9.58 -10.68 25.11
N LYS A 167 9.28 -11.95 25.40
CA LYS A 167 9.15 -12.99 24.37
C LYS A 167 7.93 -12.76 23.47
N ASN A 168 6.89 -12.12 24.00
CA ASN A 168 5.69 -11.81 23.23
C ASN A 168 5.88 -10.55 22.38
N VAL A 169 6.72 -9.62 22.84
CA VAL A 169 7.17 -8.46 22.06
C VAL A 169 8.04 -8.92 20.89
N LEU A 170 8.98 -9.84 21.13
CA LEU A 170 9.82 -10.44 20.09
C LEU A 170 9.07 -11.54 19.31
N ASN A 171 7.96 -11.13 18.68
CA ASN A 171 7.16 -11.96 17.78
C ASN A 171 7.73 -11.94 16.34
N PRO A 172 7.27 -12.81 15.42
CA PRO A 172 7.80 -12.85 14.06
C PRO A 172 7.79 -11.50 13.32
N PRO A 173 6.70 -10.70 13.34
CA PRO A 173 6.72 -9.35 12.76
C PRO A 173 7.82 -8.45 13.32
N SER A 174 7.96 -8.37 14.64
CA SER A 174 8.96 -7.52 15.29
C SER A 174 10.39 -7.98 15.02
N LEU A 175 10.62 -9.29 14.98
CA LEU A 175 11.92 -9.87 14.61
C LEU A 175 12.26 -9.56 13.15
N THR A 176 11.28 -9.60 12.24
CA THR A 176 11.49 -9.19 10.85
C THR A 176 11.87 -7.72 10.75
N ILE A 177 11.19 -6.83 11.48
CA ILE A 177 11.55 -5.40 11.48
C ILE A 177 13.01 -5.21 11.92
N ILE A 178 13.42 -5.86 13.01
CA ILE A 178 14.81 -5.80 13.49
C ILE A 178 15.78 -6.31 12.42
N LEU A 179 15.49 -7.46 11.81
CA LEU A 179 16.33 -8.03 10.75
C LEU A 179 16.42 -7.10 9.54
N SER A 180 15.30 -6.55 9.08
CA SER A 180 15.25 -5.64 7.93
C SER A 180 16.02 -4.34 8.19
N LEU A 181 15.93 -3.78 9.40
CA LEU A 181 16.73 -2.61 9.77
C LEU A 181 18.22 -2.92 9.83
N LEU A 182 18.62 -4.11 10.33
CA LEU A 182 20.02 -4.54 10.31
C LEU A 182 20.55 -4.70 8.88
N ILE A 183 19.73 -5.23 7.96
CA ILE A 183 20.08 -5.33 6.53
C ILE A 183 20.30 -3.94 5.93
N ASN A 184 19.45 -2.96 6.25
CA ASN A 184 19.61 -1.58 5.76
C ASN A 184 20.89 -0.94 6.32
N GLU A 185 21.14 -1.03 7.62
CA GLU A 185 22.31 -0.45 8.28
C GLU A 185 23.63 -1.02 7.74
N MET A 186 23.66 -2.31 7.41
CA MET A 186 24.84 -2.95 6.83
C MET A 186 25.02 -2.67 5.33
N GLY A 187 24.10 -1.93 4.70
CA GLY A 187 24.09 -1.70 3.25
C GLY A 187 23.83 -2.96 2.44
N TRP A 188 23.21 -3.98 3.04
CA TRP A 188 22.96 -5.29 2.42
C TRP A 188 21.64 -5.35 1.66
N ALA A 189 20.87 -4.27 1.61
CA ALA A 189 19.60 -4.22 0.87
C ALA A 189 19.79 -4.61 -0.61
N SER A 190 20.86 -4.14 -1.25
CA SER A 190 21.21 -4.49 -2.64
C SER A 190 21.78 -5.90 -2.81
N LEU A 191 22.18 -6.56 -1.72
CA LEU A 191 22.71 -7.92 -1.71
C LEU A 191 21.63 -8.98 -1.49
N VAL A 192 20.38 -8.58 -1.22
CA VAL A 192 19.27 -9.51 -1.07
C VAL A 192 19.03 -10.22 -2.40
N PRO A 193 19.15 -11.56 -2.47
CA PRO A 193 18.97 -12.28 -3.72
C PRO A 193 17.55 -12.11 -4.27
N GLU A 194 17.42 -11.96 -5.59
CA GLU A 194 16.14 -11.72 -6.25
C GLU A 194 15.09 -12.79 -5.92
N PHE A 195 15.50 -14.05 -5.84
CA PHE A 195 14.63 -15.17 -5.42
C PHE A 195 13.96 -14.95 -4.05
N VAL A 196 14.66 -14.34 -3.08
CA VAL A 196 14.11 -14.02 -1.75
C VAL A 196 13.06 -12.91 -1.88
N THR A 197 13.37 -11.87 -2.65
CA THR A 197 12.45 -10.76 -2.94
C THR A 197 11.19 -11.25 -3.64
N GLN A 198 11.31 -12.16 -4.61
CA GLN A 198 10.16 -12.73 -5.32
C GLN A 198 9.26 -13.57 -4.39
N ILE A 199 9.82 -14.49 -3.59
CA ILE A 199 9.03 -15.29 -2.64
C ILE A 199 8.31 -14.41 -1.63
N THR A 200 9.04 -13.46 -1.04
CA THR A 200 8.47 -12.56 -0.03
C THR A 200 7.39 -11.69 -0.64
N SER A 201 7.55 -11.21 -1.89
CA SER A 201 6.54 -10.42 -2.60
C SER A 201 5.25 -11.21 -2.89
N ILE A 202 5.37 -12.47 -3.34
CA ILE A 202 4.21 -13.33 -3.58
C ILE A 202 3.40 -13.51 -2.29
N LEU A 203 4.07 -13.84 -1.17
CA LEU A 203 3.41 -14.02 0.12
C LEU A 203 2.85 -12.71 0.70
N ALA A 204 3.60 -11.62 0.54
CA ALA A 204 3.23 -10.27 0.97
C ALA A 204 1.91 -9.81 0.34
N SER A 205 1.70 -10.11 -0.95
CA SER A 205 0.49 -9.70 -1.70
C SER A 205 -0.81 -10.23 -1.08
N ALA A 206 -0.76 -11.36 -0.37
CA ALA A 206 -1.92 -11.95 0.29
C ALA A 206 -2.19 -11.37 1.70
N ALA A 207 -1.22 -10.68 2.31
CA ALA A 207 -1.27 -10.30 3.72
C ALA A 207 -2.45 -9.36 4.04
N ILE A 208 -2.56 -8.25 3.31
CA ILE A 208 -3.63 -7.26 3.51
C ILE A 208 -5.02 -7.87 3.26
N PRO A 209 -5.35 -8.40 2.05
CA PRO A 209 -6.70 -8.86 1.75
C PRO A 209 -7.15 -9.98 2.68
N MET A 210 -6.29 -10.95 2.99
CA MET A 210 -6.63 -12.05 3.89
C MET A 210 -6.97 -11.55 5.30
N MET A 211 -6.17 -10.64 5.85
CA MET A 211 -6.40 -10.12 7.20
C MET A 211 -7.64 -9.22 7.27
N MET A 212 -7.92 -8.44 6.22
CA MET A 212 -9.13 -7.61 6.16
C MET A 212 -10.41 -8.44 6.06
N LEU A 213 -10.39 -9.52 5.28
CA LEU A 213 -11.50 -10.48 5.22
C LEU A 213 -11.74 -11.14 6.59
N LEU A 214 -10.68 -11.61 7.24
CA LEU A 214 -10.77 -12.20 8.58
C LEU A 214 -11.35 -11.20 9.59
N ILE A 215 -10.90 -9.95 9.57
CA ILE A 215 -11.43 -8.91 10.46
C ILE A 215 -12.90 -8.67 10.21
N GLY A 216 -13.32 -8.55 8.94
CA GLY A 216 -14.71 -8.49 8.55
C GLY A 216 -15.56 -9.64 9.11
N ALA A 217 -15.04 -10.87 8.98
CA ALA A 217 -15.68 -12.07 9.52
C ALA A 217 -15.81 -12.00 11.05
N THR A 218 -14.77 -11.58 11.77
CA THR A 218 -14.83 -11.42 13.23
C THR A 218 -15.75 -10.28 13.67
N PHE A 219 -15.90 -9.22 12.86
CA PHE A 219 -16.84 -8.14 13.14
C PHE A 219 -18.29 -8.60 13.01
N TYR A 220 -18.60 -9.42 12.01
CA TYR A 220 -19.93 -10.02 11.88
C TYR A 220 -20.31 -10.81 13.15
N ASP A 221 -19.38 -11.61 13.69
CA ASP A 221 -19.62 -12.34 14.93
C ASP A 221 -19.85 -11.41 16.13
N GLN A 222 -19.10 -10.31 16.22
CA GLN A 222 -19.25 -9.33 17.31
C GLN A 222 -20.58 -8.58 17.27
N ILE A 223 -21.10 -8.25 16.09
CA ILE A 223 -22.36 -7.50 15.97
C ILE A 223 -23.57 -8.43 16.15
N PHE A 224 -23.56 -9.60 15.50
CA PHE A 224 -24.75 -10.44 15.38
C PHE A 224 -24.77 -11.63 16.34
N HIS A 225 -23.61 -12.02 16.88
CA HIS A 225 -23.48 -13.22 17.73
C HIS A 225 -22.76 -12.94 19.05
N ALA A 226 -22.65 -11.66 19.43
CA ALA A 226 -22.19 -11.28 20.76
C ALA A 226 -23.15 -11.78 21.83
N ASP A 227 -22.70 -12.73 22.66
CA ASP A 227 -23.45 -13.12 23.84
C ASP A 227 -23.24 -12.09 24.96
N VAL A 228 -24.22 -11.19 25.09
CA VAL A 228 -24.31 -10.19 26.17
C VAL A 228 -25.40 -10.57 27.18
N GLN A 229 -25.93 -11.80 27.14
CA GLN A 229 -27.05 -12.20 28.01
C GLN A 229 -26.61 -12.28 29.49
N GLY A 230 -27.51 -11.86 30.40
CA GLY A 230 -27.32 -12.01 31.84
C GLY A 230 -26.53 -10.89 32.54
N ASP A 231 -26.60 -9.66 32.05
CA ASP A 231 -26.19 -8.46 32.80
C ASP A 231 -27.32 -7.42 32.77
N ASN A 232 -27.78 -7.00 33.94
CA ASN A 232 -28.81 -5.96 34.08
C ASN A 232 -28.22 -4.54 33.98
N SER A 233 -26.90 -4.38 33.88
CA SER A 233 -26.24 -3.08 33.75
C SER A 233 -26.47 -2.49 32.36
N SER A 234 -26.82 -1.19 32.31
CA SER A 234 -26.99 -0.47 31.06
C SER A 234 -25.66 -0.42 30.30
N PRO A 235 -25.62 -0.76 28.99
CA PRO A 235 -24.39 -0.71 28.20
C PRO A 235 -24.01 0.72 27.77
N TRP A 236 -24.97 1.65 27.83
CA TRP A 236 -24.83 3.02 27.32
C TRP A 236 -23.68 3.83 27.94
N PRO A 237 -23.42 3.79 29.27
CA PRO A 237 -22.31 4.54 29.84
C PRO A 237 -20.94 4.11 29.28
N THR A 238 -20.75 2.80 29.05
CA THR A 238 -19.53 2.27 28.42
C THR A 238 -19.42 2.71 26.97
N TYR A 239 -20.52 2.65 26.20
CA TYR A 239 -20.54 3.11 24.80
C TYR A 239 -20.23 4.60 24.67
N VAL A 240 -20.89 5.45 25.45
CA VAL A 240 -20.68 6.91 25.44
C VAL A 240 -19.25 7.23 25.87
N SER A 241 -18.76 6.62 26.95
CA SER A 241 -17.37 6.80 27.40
C SER A 241 -16.37 6.37 26.33
N THR A 242 -16.67 5.30 25.59
CA THR A 242 -15.83 4.83 24.49
C THR A 242 -15.73 5.87 23.38
N VAL A 243 -16.88 6.38 22.91
CA VAL A 243 -16.90 7.38 21.84
C VAL A 243 -16.19 8.67 22.29
N LEU A 244 -16.47 9.15 23.49
CA LEU A 244 -15.86 10.38 24.02
C LEU A 244 -14.34 10.27 24.18
N LEU A 245 -13.84 9.15 24.69
CA LEU A 245 -12.41 8.99 24.92
C LEU A 245 -11.67 8.56 23.66
N ARG A 246 -12.07 7.44 23.05
CA ARG A 246 -11.33 6.81 21.95
C ARG A 246 -11.52 7.51 20.60
N LEU A 247 -12.71 8.03 20.33
CA LEU A 247 -13.04 8.62 19.03
C LEU A 247 -13.09 10.15 19.05
N LEU A 248 -12.84 10.80 20.19
CA LEU A 248 -12.81 12.25 20.29
C LEU A 248 -11.59 12.76 21.06
N LEU A 249 -11.47 12.45 22.36
CA LEU A 249 -10.38 13.00 23.19
C LEU A 249 -8.99 12.52 22.75
N LEU A 250 -8.76 11.20 22.64
CA LEU A 250 -7.46 10.64 22.28
C LEU A 250 -6.98 11.07 20.87
N PRO A 251 -7.82 11.08 19.82
CA PRO A 251 -7.43 11.63 18.53
C PRO A 251 -6.93 13.07 18.64
N ILE A 252 -7.64 13.94 19.38
CA ILE A 252 -7.22 15.34 19.61
C ILE A 252 -5.86 15.37 20.31
N LEU A 253 -5.68 14.60 21.39
CA LEU A 253 -4.41 14.57 22.12
C LEU A 253 -3.25 14.07 21.26
N PHE A 254 -3.46 13.05 20.44
CA PHE A 254 -2.42 12.49 19.57
C PHE A 254 -2.05 13.49 18.46
N LEU A 255 -3.03 14.15 17.85
CA LEU A 255 -2.77 15.16 16.81
C LEU A 255 -2.11 16.41 17.38
N LEU A 256 -2.53 16.88 18.56
CA LEU A 256 -1.86 18.00 19.24
C LEU A 256 -0.42 17.65 19.60
N ALA A 257 -0.16 16.44 20.12
CA ALA A 257 1.21 16.01 20.38
C ALA A 257 2.05 15.98 19.10
N ALA A 258 1.49 15.54 17.97
CA ALA A 258 2.17 15.48 16.68
C ALA A 258 2.44 16.87 16.07
N LEU A 259 1.60 17.85 16.41
CA LEU A 259 1.77 19.24 15.99
C LEU A 259 2.91 19.93 16.75
N TRP A 260 3.04 19.66 18.05
CA TRP A 260 3.98 20.35 18.94
C TRP A 260 5.34 19.67 19.05
N LEU A 261 5.42 18.35 18.91
CA LEU A 261 6.68 17.61 19.02
C LEU A 261 7.46 17.65 17.70
N PRO A 262 8.81 17.76 17.75
CA PRO A 262 9.66 17.74 16.57
C PRO A 262 9.84 16.30 16.06
N ILE A 263 8.77 15.75 15.47
CA ILE A 263 8.77 14.43 14.84
C ILE A 263 8.90 14.55 13.32
N SER A 264 9.42 13.49 12.68
CA SER A 264 9.60 13.39 11.24
C SER A 264 8.28 13.47 10.47
N LEU A 265 8.37 13.75 9.17
CA LEU A 265 7.20 13.83 8.29
C LEU A 265 6.44 12.50 8.28
N GLU A 266 7.14 11.39 8.10
CA GLU A 266 6.56 10.05 8.06
C GLU A 266 5.87 9.71 9.39
N LEU A 267 6.44 10.10 10.53
CA LEU A 267 5.80 9.85 11.83
C LEU A 267 4.56 10.73 12.03
N LYS A 268 4.50 11.94 11.48
CA LYS A 268 3.26 12.75 11.46
C LYS A 268 2.17 12.07 10.63
N GLN A 269 2.53 11.49 9.49
CA GLN A 269 1.61 10.72 8.64
C GLN A 269 1.07 9.49 9.38
N VAL A 270 1.94 8.75 10.08
CA VAL A 270 1.54 7.62 10.94
C VAL A 270 0.62 8.10 12.06
N ALA A 271 0.97 9.19 12.75
CA ALA A 271 0.16 9.74 13.84
C ALA A 271 -1.24 10.18 13.37
N ALA A 272 -1.35 10.78 12.17
CA ALA A 272 -2.62 11.19 11.57
C ALA A 272 -3.57 10.00 11.38
N ILE A 273 -3.06 8.87 10.86
CA ILE A 273 -3.87 7.67 10.66
C ILE A 273 -4.17 6.99 12.00
N GLN A 274 -3.19 6.81 12.88
CA GLN A 274 -3.36 6.11 14.16
C GLN A 274 -4.31 6.82 15.12
N ALA A 275 -4.35 8.15 15.09
CA ALA A 275 -5.34 8.95 15.83
C ALA A 275 -6.78 8.59 15.45
N ALA A 276 -7.04 8.26 14.18
CA ALA A 276 -8.36 7.92 13.69
C ALA A 276 -8.81 6.48 14.05
N MET A 277 -7.89 5.63 14.52
CA MET A 277 -8.17 4.20 14.65
C MET A 277 -9.08 3.86 15.85
N PRO A 278 -10.06 2.96 15.67
CA PRO A 278 -10.93 2.47 16.74
C PRO A 278 -10.16 1.54 17.69
N ALA A 279 -10.82 1.02 18.72
CA ALA A 279 -10.22 0.04 19.62
C ALA A 279 -9.82 -1.24 18.85
N ALA A 280 -8.73 -1.89 19.26
CA ALA A 280 -8.37 -3.19 18.71
C ALA A 280 -9.34 -4.29 19.18
N VAL A 281 -9.46 -5.36 18.38
CA VAL A 281 -10.18 -6.58 18.78
C VAL A 281 -9.36 -7.42 19.77
N PHE A 282 -8.02 -7.37 19.68
CA PHE A 282 -7.10 -8.19 20.47
C PHE A 282 -7.31 -8.11 22.00
N PRO A 283 -7.57 -6.95 22.62
CA PRO A 283 -7.93 -6.83 24.03
C PRO A 283 -9.05 -7.78 24.51
N ILE A 284 -10.02 -8.15 23.67
CA ILE A 284 -11.06 -9.13 24.04
C ILE A 284 -10.43 -10.48 24.37
N VAL A 285 -9.45 -10.92 23.58
CA VAL A 285 -8.73 -12.17 23.82
C VAL A 285 -7.86 -12.06 25.06
N LEU A 286 -7.21 -10.91 25.25
CA LEU A 286 -6.34 -10.66 26.39
C LEU A 286 -7.11 -10.78 27.72
N THR A 287 -8.27 -10.14 27.81
CA THR A 287 -9.10 -10.16 29.03
C THR A 287 -9.67 -11.54 29.35
N LYS A 288 -9.93 -12.37 28.33
CA LYS A 288 -10.33 -13.77 28.52
C LYS A 288 -9.19 -14.65 29.05
N HIS A 289 -7.95 -14.34 28.71
CA HIS A 289 -6.80 -15.18 29.05
C HIS A 289 -6.07 -14.75 30.34
N TYR A 290 -5.93 -13.44 30.56
CA TYR A 290 -5.16 -12.86 31.67
C TYR A 290 -6.01 -12.31 32.82
N GLY A 291 -7.34 -12.30 32.66
CA GLY A 291 -8.28 -11.70 33.61
C GLY A 291 -8.85 -10.38 33.11
N GLY A 292 -10.05 -10.03 33.58
CA GLY A 292 -10.82 -8.87 33.13
C GLY A 292 -12.29 -9.20 32.92
N ASP A 293 -13.01 -8.25 32.31
CA ASP A 293 -14.43 -8.37 31.98
C ASP A 293 -14.63 -8.39 30.45
N PRO A 294 -14.71 -9.58 29.82
CA PRO A 294 -14.84 -9.70 28.37
C PRO A 294 -16.06 -8.95 27.79
N ARG A 295 -17.10 -8.73 28.60
CA ARG A 295 -18.30 -7.98 28.22
C ARG A 295 -18.00 -6.50 28.02
N THR A 296 -17.28 -5.87 28.95
CA THR A 296 -16.80 -4.49 28.79
C THR A 296 -15.90 -4.37 27.56
N ALA A 297 -15.00 -5.32 27.33
CA ALA A 297 -14.14 -5.31 26.14
C ALA A 297 -14.97 -5.34 24.85
N LEU A 298 -15.94 -6.25 24.77
CA LEU A 298 -16.84 -6.36 23.63
C LEU A 298 -17.65 -5.07 23.43
N ARG A 299 -18.15 -4.44 24.50
CA ARG A 299 -18.89 -3.17 24.42
C ARG A 299 -18.03 -2.05 23.83
N VAL A 300 -16.77 -1.92 24.25
CA VAL A 300 -15.83 -0.92 23.75
C VAL A 300 -15.52 -1.14 22.25
N VAL A 301 -15.23 -2.38 21.87
CA VAL A 301 -14.90 -2.70 20.47
C VAL A 301 -16.10 -2.46 19.55
N MET A 302 -17.31 -2.88 19.93
CA MET A 302 -18.51 -2.61 19.14
C MET A 302 -18.77 -1.11 18.96
N ALA A 303 -18.76 -0.33 20.06
CA ALA A 303 -19.03 1.10 20.00
C ALA A 303 -18.01 1.86 19.15
N SER A 304 -16.72 1.59 19.38
CA SER A 304 -15.66 2.28 18.63
C SER A 304 -15.63 1.90 17.16
N THR A 305 -15.96 0.65 16.80
CA THR A 305 -15.96 0.22 15.40
C THR A 305 -17.14 0.80 14.63
N VAL A 306 -18.36 0.67 15.16
CA VAL A 306 -19.57 1.15 14.47
C VAL A 306 -19.50 2.66 14.22
N VAL A 307 -19.15 3.44 15.24
CA VAL A 307 -18.97 4.89 15.10
C VAL A 307 -17.70 5.21 14.30
N GLY A 308 -16.68 4.34 14.41
CA GLY A 308 -15.41 4.37 13.66
C GLY A 308 -15.59 4.48 12.15
N PHE A 309 -16.56 3.78 11.56
CA PHE A 309 -16.85 3.85 10.12
C PHE A 309 -17.06 5.29 9.62
N VAL A 310 -17.68 6.13 10.46
CA VAL A 310 -17.95 7.54 10.13
C VAL A 310 -16.79 8.42 10.60
N THR A 311 -16.22 8.16 11.77
CA THR A 311 -15.20 9.04 12.35
C THR A 311 -13.80 8.87 11.74
N ILE A 312 -13.46 7.70 11.21
CA ILE A 312 -12.14 7.44 10.59
C ILE A 312 -11.83 8.44 9.46
N PRO A 313 -12.65 8.58 8.40
CA PRO A 313 -12.31 9.49 7.30
C PRO A 313 -12.30 10.96 7.74
N ILE A 314 -13.14 11.32 8.72
CA ILE A 314 -13.18 12.68 9.31
C ILE A 314 -11.87 12.98 10.05
N TRP A 315 -11.40 12.07 10.90
CA TRP A 315 -10.16 12.26 11.64
C TRP A 315 -8.93 12.22 10.75
N ILE A 316 -8.89 11.36 9.73
CA ILE A 316 -7.80 11.35 8.74
C ILE A 316 -7.74 12.70 8.02
N SER A 317 -8.89 13.16 7.51
CA SER A 317 -9.01 14.47 6.85
C SER A 317 -8.56 15.62 7.76
N THR A 318 -8.98 15.59 9.03
CA THR A 318 -8.62 16.60 10.03
C THR A 318 -7.14 16.53 10.39
N GLY A 319 -6.58 15.34 10.58
CA GLY A 319 -5.17 15.13 10.89
C GLY A 319 -4.26 15.60 9.76
N ILE A 320 -4.63 15.33 8.51
CA ILE A 320 -3.92 15.85 7.33
C ILE A 320 -3.91 17.37 7.33
N ALA A 321 -5.06 18.01 7.54
CA ALA A 321 -5.16 19.47 7.55
C ALA A 321 -4.43 20.12 8.74
N TRP A 322 -4.53 19.54 9.94
CA TRP A 322 -3.90 20.09 11.14
C TRP A 322 -2.38 19.97 11.11
N LEU A 323 -1.86 18.87 10.57
CA LEU A 323 -0.43 18.60 10.52
C LEU A 323 0.25 19.16 9.25
N GLY A 324 -0.51 19.78 8.35
CA GLY A 324 0.00 20.37 7.11
C GLY A 324 0.50 19.32 6.10
N LEU A 325 -0.19 18.19 6.02
CA LEU A 325 0.22 17.03 5.21
C LEU A 325 -0.39 17.01 3.80
N GLU A 326 -1.12 18.06 3.39
CA GLU A 326 -1.88 18.05 2.13
C GLU A 326 -1.04 17.77 0.89
N THR A 327 0.20 18.25 0.83
CA THR A 327 1.09 18.03 -0.31
C THR A 327 1.66 16.62 -0.35
N THR A 328 1.48 15.85 0.72
CA THR A 328 2.03 14.50 0.88
C THR A 328 0.98 13.41 0.69
N VAL A 329 -0.31 13.79 0.65
CA VAL A 329 -1.38 12.91 0.23
C VAL A 329 -1.09 12.53 -1.21
N LEU A 330 -0.84 11.25 -1.44
CA LEU A 330 -0.72 10.71 -2.79
C LEU A 330 -1.98 11.11 -3.52
N GLN A 331 -1.80 11.93 -4.56
CA GLN A 331 -2.86 12.08 -5.53
C GLN A 331 -3.07 10.66 -6.05
N GLN A 332 -4.28 10.12 -5.83
CA GLN A 332 -4.73 9.08 -6.73
C GLN A 332 -4.75 9.77 -8.09
N THR A 333 -3.64 9.70 -8.82
CA THR A 333 -3.62 9.97 -10.25
C THR A 333 -4.77 9.15 -10.76
N SER A 334 -5.77 9.86 -11.26
CA SER A 334 -7.04 9.33 -11.68
C SER A 334 -6.80 8.23 -12.68
N GLN A 335 -6.75 6.98 -12.19
CA GLN A 335 -6.60 5.73 -12.94
C GLN A 335 -5.34 5.66 -13.82
N GLU A 336 -4.72 4.49 -13.86
CA GLU A 336 -4.00 4.10 -15.08
C GLU A 336 -5.01 4.22 -16.22
N ALA A 337 -4.93 5.30 -16.99
CA ALA A 337 -5.82 5.55 -18.10
C ALA A 337 -5.13 5.04 -19.36
N ILE A 338 -5.65 3.94 -19.91
CA ILE A 338 -5.43 3.66 -21.32
C ILE A 338 -6.50 4.46 -22.05
N VAL A 339 -6.10 5.56 -22.68
CA VAL A 339 -7.02 6.38 -23.47
C VAL A 339 -7.45 5.54 -24.68
N ALA A 340 -8.75 5.51 -24.96
CA ALA A 340 -9.28 4.80 -26.13
C ALA A 340 -8.53 5.24 -27.41
N PRO A 341 -8.20 4.30 -28.33
CA PRO A 341 -7.36 4.62 -29.47
C PRO A 341 -8.01 5.66 -30.37
N GLN A 342 -7.21 6.61 -30.83
CA GLN A 342 -7.64 7.61 -31.81
C GLN A 342 -6.92 7.38 -33.14
N LEU A 343 -7.65 7.49 -34.24
CA LEU A 343 -7.04 7.46 -35.57
C LEU A 343 -6.27 8.76 -35.79
N GLU A 344 -4.95 8.67 -35.84
CA GLU A 344 -4.03 9.79 -36.04
C GLU A 344 -3.20 9.57 -37.32
N PRO A 345 -3.57 10.22 -38.44
CA PRO A 345 -2.83 10.07 -39.69
C PRO A 345 -1.47 10.79 -39.62
N LEU A 346 -0.42 10.04 -39.88
CA LEU A 346 0.94 10.52 -39.90
C LEU A 346 1.22 11.15 -41.27
N LYS A 347 1.37 12.48 -41.31
CA LYS A 347 1.39 13.25 -42.57
C LYS A 347 2.73 13.19 -43.33
N GLN A 348 3.83 12.93 -42.63
CA GLN A 348 5.19 12.92 -43.17
C GLN A 348 5.95 11.73 -42.63
N ALA A 349 6.74 11.05 -43.45
CA ALA A 349 7.53 9.92 -42.96
C ALA A 349 8.52 10.35 -41.87
N ILE A 350 8.66 9.52 -40.83
CA ILE A 350 9.62 9.72 -39.74
C ILE A 350 10.82 8.82 -40.00
N HIS A 351 12.02 9.33 -39.74
CA HIS A 351 13.26 8.57 -39.85
C HIS A 351 13.88 8.43 -38.47
N VAL A 352 14.11 7.21 -38.02
CA VAL A 352 14.68 6.92 -36.69
C VAL A 352 16.04 6.26 -36.87
N ALA A 353 17.05 6.80 -36.18
CA ALA A 353 18.39 6.21 -36.13
C ALA A 353 18.70 5.70 -34.72
N GLY A 354 19.33 4.54 -34.62
CA GLY A 354 19.58 3.89 -33.32
C GLY A 354 20.21 2.51 -33.46
N ILE A 355 20.02 1.65 -32.46
CA ILE A 355 20.47 0.25 -32.52
C ILE A 355 19.27 -0.68 -32.61
N SER A 356 19.42 -1.79 -33.34
CA SER A 356 18.33 -2.73 -33.54
C SER A 356 18.62 -4.17 -33.07
N VAL A 357 17.55 -4.93 -32.86
CA VAL A 357 17.61 -6.38 -32.63
C VAL A 357 16.46 -7.10 -33.30
N ARG A 358 16.75 -8.26 -33.90
CA ARG A 358 15.75 -9.18 -34.44
C ARG A 358 15.27 -10.14 -33.34
N THR A 359 13.96 -10.23 -33.11
CA THR A 359 13.38 -11.10 -32.07
C THR A 359 11.95 -11.57 -32.41
N THR A 360 11.31 -12.29 -31.48
CA THR A 360 9.90 -12.71 -31.54
C THR A 360 9.22 -12.49 -30.21
N ASN A 361 7.90 -12.33 -30.20
CA ASN A 361 7.11 -12.23 -28.96
C ASN A 361 7.35 -13.43 -28.02
N ARG A 362 7.53 -14.64 -28.58
CA ARG A 362 7.83 -15.85 -27.79
C ARG A 362 9.19 -15.78 -27.08
N LYS A 363 10.22 -15.21 -27.71
CA LYS A 363 11.55 -15.03 -27.09
C LYS A 363 11.47 -13.98 -25.97
N GLU A 364 10.72 -12.90 -26.17
CA GLU A 364 10.58 -11.81 -25.19
C GLU A 364 9.77 -12.21 -23.94
N MET A 365 8.93 -13.25 -24.03
CA MET A 365 8.23 -13.82 -22.87
C MET A 365 9.11 -14.73 -21.99
N ASN A 366 10.35 -15.03 -22.40
CA ASN A 366 11.28 -15.87 -21.66
C ASN A 366 12.50 -15.06 -21.22
N PRO A 367 12.72 -14.83 -19.91
CA PRO A 367 13.86 -14.06 -19.39
C PRO A 367 15.24 -14.56 -19.86
N ASP A 368 15.38 -15.85 -20.13
CA ASP A 368 16.65 -16.42 -20.60
C ASP A 368 16.92 -16.13 -22.10
N ALA A 369 15.88 -15.80 -22.86
CA ALA A 369 15.93 -15.65 -24.32
C ALA A 369 15.56 -14.25 -24.83
N TRP A 370 15.07 -13.37 -23.96
CA TRP A 370 14.66 -12.02 -24.30
C TRP A 370 15.82 -11.18 -24.84
N ARG A 371 15.51 -10.25 -25.74
CA ARG A 371 16.49 -9.42 -26.43
C ARG A 371 16.21 -7.94 -26.26
N ILE A 372 14.95 -7.56 -26.07
CA ILE A 372 14.55 -6.16 -25.92
C ILE A 372 15.18 -5.53 -24.66
N PRO A 373 15.11 -6.12 -23.46
CA PRO A 373 15.74 -5.50 -22.28
C PRO A 373 17.26 -5.36 -22.42
N LYS A 374 17.91 -6.32 -23.09
CA LYS A 374 19.34 -6.24 -23.41
C LYS A 374 19.66 -5.14 -24.41
N LEU A 375 18.75 -4.85 -25.35
CA LEU A 375 18.87 -3.72 -26.28
C LEU A 375 18.85 -2.39 -25.51
N TYR A 376 17.90 -2.22 -24.56
CA TYR A 376 17.84 -1.04 -23.71
C TYR A 376 19.09 -0.89 -22.82
N GLU A 377 19.55 -1.97 -22.19
CA GLU A 377 20.79 -1.97 -21.39
C GLU A 377 22.00 -1.55 -22.24
N LYS A 378 22.13 -2.11 -23.45
CA LYS A 378 23.18 -1.74 -24.41
C LYS A 378 23.06 -0.29 -24.86
N TYR A 379 21.86 0.21 -25.10
CA TYR A 379 21.61 1.59 -25.51
C TYR A 379 22.18 2.60 -24.51
N GLU A 380 21.94 2.35 -23.22
CA GLU A 380 22.46 3.18 -22.13
C GLU A 380 23.97 2.98 -21.94
N THR A 381 24.43 1.73 -21.91
CA THR A 381 25.85 1.39 -21.64
C THR A 381 26.78 1.96 -22.71
N ASP A 382 26.39 1.87 -23.98
CA ASP A 382 27.20 2.35 -25.11
C ASP A 382 26.95 3.85 -25.40
N ASN A 383 26.10 4.51 -24.60
CA ASN A 383 25.74 5.92 -24.73
C ASN A 383 25.34 6.30 -26.16
N ILE A 384 24.42 5.52 -26.75
CA ILE A 384 24.02 5.63 -28.15
C ILE A 384 23.51 7.03 -28.50
N ASP A 385 22.88 7.73 -27.55
CA ASP A 385 22.44 9.12 -27.71
C ASP A 385 23.57 10.06 -28.16
N SER A 386 24.81 9.81 -27.73
CA SER A 386 25.97 10.63 -28.13
C SER A 386 26.41 10.42 -29.58
N LEU A 387 25.99 9.32 -30.20
CA LEU A 387 26.33 8.97 -31.59
C LEU A 387 25.30 9.51 -32.59
N ILE A 388 24.11 9.91 -32.13
CA ILE A 388 23.03 10.44 -32.98
C ILE A 388 23.19 11.97 -33.07
N ALA A 389 23.73 12.45 -34.18
CA ALA A 389 23.92 13.88 -34.42
C ALA A 389 22.59 14.58 -34.75
N ASN A 390 22.30 15.68 -34.04
CA ASN A 390 21.16 16.58 -34.29
C ASN A 390 19.78 15.87 -34.39
N PRO A 391 19.33 15.16 -33.34
CA PRO A 391 18.00 14.58 -33.33
C PRO A 391 16.93 15.67 -33.46
N VAL A 392 15.84 15.39 -34.17
CA VAL A 392 14.71 16.31 -34.36
C VAL A 392 14.10 16.69 -33.02
N ASN A 393 13.97 15.71 -32.11
CA ASN A 393 13.60 15.95 -30.72
C ASN A 393 14.59 15.25 -29.75
N PRO A 394 15.50 16.00 -29.10
CA PRO A 394 16.51 15.45 -28.20
C PRO A 394 15.94 14.96 -26.86
N LYS A 395 14.65 15.12 -26.59
CA LYS A 395 14.00 14.62 -25.36
C LYS A 395 13.07 13.44 -25.58
N GLN A 396 12.87 13.06 -26.85
CA GLN A 396 12.04 11.92 -27.21
C GLN A 396 12.91 10.76 -27.67
N ARG A 397 12.63 9.61 -27.09
CA ARG A 397 13.17 8.32 -27.51
C ARG A 397 12.06 7.55 -28.21
N ILE A 398 12.42 6.89 -29.31
CA ILE A 398 11.48 6.16 -30.14
C ILE A 398 11.92 4.69 -30.22
N ALA A 399 10.99 3.78 -29.94
CA ALA A 399 11.17 2.37 -30.21
C ALA A 399 10.30 1.97 -31.40
N VAL A 400 10.90 1.44 -32.46
CA VAL A 400 10.22 1.09 -33.71
C VAL A 400 10.23 -0.42 -33.89
N TYR A 401 9.07 -0.99 -34.13
CA TYR A 401 8.88 -2.38 -34.50
C TYR A 401 8.60 -2.43 -36.00
N ALA A 402 9.47 -3.06 -36.77
CA ALA A 402 9.41 -3.08 -38.23
C ALA A 402 9.92 -4.42 -38.79
N ASP A 403 9.90 -4.54 -40.12
CA ASP A 403 10.35 -5.72 -40.87
C ASP A 403 9.68 -7.01 -40.40
N TYR A 404 8.38 -6.97 -40.11
CA TYR A 404 7.62 -8.14 -39.69
C TYR A 404 7.72 -9.26 -40.74
N GLU A 405 8.04 -10.47 -40.29
CA GLU A 405 8.09 -11.66 -41.15
C GLU A 405 6.70 -12.06 -41.65
N SER A 406 5.68 -11.92 -40.79
CA SER A 406 4.30 -12.27 -41.11
C SER A 406 3.32 -11.37 -40.35
N ASP A 407 3.11 -11.69 -39.07
CA ASP A 407 2.13 -11.07 -38.18
C ASP A 407 2.70 -10.97 -36.77
N GLN A 408 1.84 -10.88 -35.76
CA GLN A 408 2.24 -10.85 -34.35
C GLN A 408 3.00 -12.09 -33.85
N SER A 409 3.00 -13.21 -34.59
CA SER A 409 3.71 -14.44 -34.24
C SER A 409 5.07 -14.59 -34.90
N GLY A 410 5.33 -13.84 -35.98
CA GLY A 410 6.57 -13.87 -36.76
C GLY A 410 7.74 -13.13 -36.10
N GLU A 411 8.93 -13.23 -36.70
CA GLU A 411 10.05 -12.39 -36.28
C GLU A 411 9.84 -10.93 -36.69
N PHE A 412 10.30 -10.00 -35.84
CA PHE A 412 10.31 -8.57 -36.14
C PHE A 412 11.65 -7.97 -35.70
N THR A 413 11.98 -6.82 -36.29
CA THR A 413 13.12 -5.99 -35.88
C THR A 413 12.60 -4.91 -34.94
N MET A 414 13.18 -4.79 -33.75
CA MET A 414 12.97 -3.64 -32.88
C MET A 414 14.20 -2.73 -32.94
N LEU A 415 14.01 -1.47 -33.32
CA LEU A 415 15.04 -0.43 -33.28
C LEU A 415 14.73 0.55 -32.14
N LEU A 416 15.71 0.81 -31.28
CA LEU A 416 15.63 1.83 -30.23
C LEU A 416 16.54 3.01 -30.60
N GLY A 417 15.99 4.22 -30.66
CA GLY A 417 16.71 5.38 -31.18
C GLY A 417 15.99 6.71 -31.02
N ARG A 418 16.37 7.68 -31.86
CA ARG A 418 15.75 9.01 -31.92
C ARG A 418 15.44 9.40 -33.36
N GLU A 419 14.46 10.28 -33.50
CA GLU A 419 14.12 10.85 -34.80
C GLU A 419 15.27 11.73 -35.33
N VAL A 420 15.62 11.55 -36.60
CA VAL A 420 16.64 12.29 -37.32
C VAL A 420 16.08 12.83 -38.64
N SER A 421 16.75 13.81 -39.24
CA SER A 421 16.35 14.28 -40.57
C SER A 421 16.48 13.18 -41.64
N PRO A 422 15.68 13.22 -42.71
CA PRO A 422 15.77 12.25 -43.81
C PRO A 422 17.20 12.17 -44.40
N GLU A 423 17.88 13.31 -44.50
CA GLU A 423 19.23 13.46 -45.04
C GLU A 423 20.35 13.26 -44.01
N ALA A 424 20.03 12.95 -42.74
CA ALA A 424 21.04 12.73 -41.72
C ALA A 424 21.94 11.54 -42.08
N GLU A 425 23.26 11.77 -42.11
CA GLU A 425 24.27 10.73 -42.17
C GLU A 425 24.29 9.98 -40.84
N VAL A 426 24.11 8.66 -40.90
CA VAL A 426 24.07 7.78 -39.73
C VAL A 426 25.38 7.00 -39.69
N PRO A 427 26.12 6.99 -38.56
CA PRO A 427 27.34 6.22 -38.42
C PRO A 427 27.13 4.73 -38.71
N ASP A 428 28.14 4.04 -39.24
CA ASP A 428 28.08 2.60 -39.57
C ASP A 428 27.68 1.66 -38.41
N GLN A 429 27.74 2.16 -37.17
CA GLN A 429 27.39 1.43 -35.95
C GLN A 429 25.90 1.51 -35.61
N LEU A 430 25.14 2.35 -36.30
CA LEU A 430 23.72 2.58 -36.08
C LEU A 430 22.90 2.17 -37.31
N ASP A 431 21.71 1.67 -37.04
CA ASP A 431 20.70 1.36 -38.04
C ASP A 431 19.79 2.58 -38.26
N LYS A 432 19.16 2.66 -39.44
CA LYS A 432 18.16 3.69 -39.77
C LYS A 432 16.88 3.01 -40.29
N VAL A 433 15.75 3.27 -39.63
CA VAL A 433 14.42 2.79 -40.04
C VAL A 433 13.56 3.97 -40.48
N ARG A 434 12.73 3.74 -41.51
CA ARG A 434 11.74 4.69 -42.00
C ARG A 434 10.34 4.24 -41.60
N ILE A 435 9.64 5.09 -40.86
CA ILE A 435 8.22 4.95 -40.57
C ILE A 435 7.47 5.71 -41.68
N HIS A 436 6.65 5.00 -42.45
CA HIS A 436 5.95 5.62 -43.58
C HIS A 436 4.80 6.51 -43.11
N LYS A 437 4.38 7.43 -43.98
CA LYS A 437 3.15 8.18 -43.78
C LYS A 437 1.96 7.23 -43.95
N GLY A 438 0.96 7.34 -43.10
CA GLY A 438 -0.15 6.38 -43.10
C GLY A 438 -1.15 6.66 -41.98
N ASN A 439 -2.10 5.76 -41.84
CA ASN A 439 -3.06 5.79 -40.74
C ASN A 439 -2.49 5.02 -39.55
N TYR A 440 -2.52 5.63 -38.38
CA TYR A 440 -2.09 5.01 -37.14
C TYR A 440 -3.20 5.10 -36.10
N LEU A 441 -3.40 4.02 -35.35
CA LEU A 441 -4.15 4.10 -34.10
C LEU A 441 -3.19 4.48 -32.98
N HIS A 442 -3.46 5.59 -32.32
CA HIS A 442 -2.68 6.14 -31.23
C HIS A 442 -3.28 5.72 -29.89
N PHE A 443 -2.51 4.95 -29.13
CA PHE A 443 -2.81 4.52 -27.76
C PHE A 443 -1.91 5.29 -26.80
N VAL A 444 -2.47 5.73 -25.67
CA VAL A 444 -1.71 6.40 -24.61
C VAL A 444 -1.81 5.58 -23.35
N GLY A 445 -0.67 5.20 -22.79
CA GLY A 445 -0.56 4.59 -21.47
C GLY A 445 0.10 5.55 -20.49
N GLU A 446 -0.58 5.90 -19.40
CA GLU A 446 -0.01 6.69 -18.29
C GLU A 446 0.03 5.83 -17.00
N GLY A 447 1.23 5.65 -16.44
CA GLY A 447 1.47 4.75 -15.29
C GLY A 447 2.97 4.51 -15.01
N GLU A 448 3.26 3.57 -14.12
CA GLU A 448 4.63 3.24 -13.70
C GLU A 448 5.40 2.50 -14.81
N MET A 449 6.59 2.98 -15.17
CA MET A 449 7.48 2.33 -16.14
C MET A 449 8.29 1.18 -15.51
N PRO A 450 8.50 0.05 -16.20
CA PRO A 450 8.05 -0.29 -17.56
C PRO A 450 6.66 -0.97 -17.59
N GLN A 451 5.97 -1.11 -16.46
CA GLN A 451 4.73 -1.91 -16.37
C GLN A 451 3.60 -1.36 -17.23
N ILE A 452 3.49 -0.04 -17.35
CA ILE A 452 2.48 0.61 -18.18
C ILE A 452 2.63 0.25 -19.66
N VAL A 453 3.86 0.08 -20.16
CA VAL A 453 4.13 -0.31 -21.55
C VAL A 453 3.57 -1.70 -21.83
N LEU A 454 3.91 -2.68 -20.98
CA LEU A 454 3.41 -4.05 -21.10
C LEU A 454 1.88 -4.12 -21.00
N LYS A 455 1.29 -3.30 -20.12
CA LYS A 455 -0.17 -3.22 -19.96
C LYS A 455 -0.84 -2.62 -21.21
N THR A 456 -0.27 -1.56 -21.77
CA THR A 456 -0.79 -0.90 -22.97
C THR A 456 -0.72 -1.85 -24.17
N TRP A 457 0.37 -2.61 -24.34
CA TRP A 457 0.45 -3.64 -25.38
C TRP A 457 -0.58 -4.76 -25.25
N LYS A 458 -0.85 -5.23 -24.02
CA LYS A 458 -1.91 -6.22 -23.78
C LYS A 458 -3.28 -5.69 -24.20
N GLU A 459 -3.54 -4.42 -23.93
CA GLU A 459 -4.79 -3.77 -24.34
C GLU A 459 -4.88 -3.59 -25.85
N ILE A 460 -3.78 -3.26 -26.52
CA ILE A 460 -3.69 -3.21 -27.99
C ILE A 460 -4.04 -4.58 -28.58
N TRP A 461 -3.45 -5.67 -28.06
CA TRP A 461 -3.78 -7.02 -28.54
C TRP A 461 -5.26 -7.34 -28.33
N ARG A 462 -5.80 -7.04 -27.14
CA ARG A 462 -7.23 -7.22 -26.85
C ARG A 462 -8.13 -6.41 -27.80
N PHE A 463 -7.75 -5.17 -28.10
CA PHE A 463 -8.49 -4.30 -29.02
C PHE A 463 -8.61 -4.92 -30.41
N PHE A 464 -7.51 -5.40 -30.99
CA PHE A 464 -7.54 -6.03 -32.33
C PHE A 464 -8.14 -7.45 -32.34
N GLU A 465 -8.25 -8.12 -31.18
CA GLU A 465 -9.00 -9.37 -31.06
C GLU A 465 -10.52 -9.14 -30.99
N GLU A 466 -10.96 -8.03 -30.38
CA GLU A 466 -12.38 -7.71 -30.16
C GLU A 466 -12.99 -6.81 -31.26
N ASP A 467 -12.24 -5.85 -31.80
CA ASP A 467 -12.69 -4.88 -32.79
C ASP A 467 -12.23 -5.26 -34.21
N MET A 468 -13.18 -5.55 -35.09
CA MET A 468 -12.93 -5.91 -36.50
C MET A 468 -12.94 -4.69 -37.45
N THR A 469 -13.02 -3.46 -36.93
CA THR A 469 -13.12 -2.24 -37.74
C THR A 469 -11.78 -1.88 -38.37
N TYR A 470 -10.66 -2.21 -37.71
CA TYR A 470 -9.30 -1.87 -38.15
C TYR A 470 -8.45 -3.14 -38.27
N SER A 471 -7.64 -3.22 -39.33
CA SER A 471 -6.64 -4.28 -39.50
C SER A 471 -5.25 -3.68 -39.38
N ARG A 472 -4.35 -4.36 -38.64
CA ARG A 472 -2.94 -3.94 -38.56
C ARG A 472 -2.27 -4.16 -39.91
N SER A 473 -1.54 -3.16 -40.40
CA SER A 473 -0.78 -3.29 -41.65
C SER A 473 0.55 -4.03 -41.48
N PHE A 474 1.05 -4.14 -40.23
CA PHE A 474 2.37 -4.69 -39.90
C PHE A 474 3.52 -4.04 -40.69
N GLU A 475 3.36 -2.77 -41.07
CA GLU A 475 4.40 -2.01 -41.79
C GLU A 475 5.49 -1.54 -40.82
N ALA A 476 5.10 -0.69 -39.86
CA ALA A 476 5.94 -0.29 -38.73
C ALA A 476 5.06 0.26 -37.61
N ASP A 477 5.20 -0.27 -36.41
CA ASP A 477 4.58 0.24 -35.19
C ASP A 477 5.65 0.92 -34.34
N PHE A 478 5.29 1.89 -33.50
CA PHE A 478 6.30 2.57 -32.70
C PHE A 478 5.79 3.14 -31.37
N GLU A 479 6.70 3.24 -30.42
CA GLU A 479 6.50 3.83 -29.10
C GLU A 479 7.28 5.14 -29.01
N ILE A 480 6.70 6.16 -28.41
CA ILE A 480 7.39 7.40 -28.06
C ILE A 480 7.44 7.51 -26.53
N TYR A 481 8.64 7.78 -26.03
CA TYR A 481 8.93 8.09 -24.64
C TYR A 481 9.45 9.52 -24.56
N ASP A 482 8.76 10.40 -23.83
CA ASP A 482 9.15 11.79 -23.65
C ASP A 482 9.71 12.02 -22.23
N GLU A 483 10.94 12.52 -22.12
CA GLU A 483 11.56 12.86 -20.83
C GLU A 483 10.75 13.88 -20.02
N ALA A 484 9.92 14.71 -20.67
CA ALA A 484 9.02 15.64 -19.99
C ALA A 484 7.83 14.94 -19.30
N SER A 485 7.51 13.71 -19.70
CA SER A 485 6.40 12.89 -19.17
C SER A 485 6.88 11.47 -18.87
N PRO A 486 7.72 11.27 -17.82
CA PRO A 486 8.44 10.01 -17.59
C PRO A 486 7.54 8.80 -17.28
N ASN A 487 6.27 9.04 -16.96
CA ASN A 487 5.28 8.00 -16.65
C ASN A 487 4.28 7.80 -17.79
N ARG A 488 4.62 8.19 -19.02
CA ARG A 488 3.74 8.12 -20.19
C ARG A 488 4.44 7.41 -21.35
N VAL A 489 3.69 6.57 -22.06
CA VAL A 489 4.07 5.99 -23.35
C VAL A 489 2.97 6.26 -24.36
N ASP A 490 3.37 6.71 -25.55
CA ASP A 490 2.50 6.87 -26.70
C ASP A 490 2.82 5.77 -27.71
N ILE A 491 1.89 4.86 -27.99
CA ILE A 491 2.06 3.73 -28.89
C ILE A 491 1.21 3.92 -30.14
N PHE A 492 1.84 3.87 -31.31
CA PHE A 492 1.20 4.05 -32.61
C PHE A 492 1.24 2.74 -33.38
N ILE A 493 0.06 2.24 -33.74
CA ILE A 493 -0.12 1.00 -34.50
C ILE A 493 -0.57 1.31 -35.91
N ALA A 494 0.18 0.88 -36.92
CA ALA A 494 -0.14 1.10 -38.32
C ALA A 494 -1.37 0.28 -38.72
N VAL A 495 -2.36 0.91 -39.37
CA VAL A 495 -3.63 0.29 -39.78
C VAL A 495 -3.96 0.55 -41.25
N GLU A 496 -4.71 -0.38 -41.85
CA GLU A 496 -5.20 -0.31 -43.24
C GLU A 496 -6.44 0.59 -43.42
#